data_AF-A0A2Z7CEJ4-F1
#
_entry.id   AF-A0A2Z7CEJ4-F1
#
_cell.length_a   1.000
_cell.length_b   1.000
_cell.length_c   1.000
_cell.angle_alpha   90.00
_cell.angle_beta   90.00
_cell.angle_gamma   90.00
#
_symmetry.space_group_name_H-M   'P 1'
#
loop_
_entity.id
_entity.type
_entity.pdbx_description
1 polymer ?
#
loop_
_entity_poly.entity_id
_entity_poly.type
_entity_poly.pdbx_seq_one_letter_code
_entity_poly.pdbx_strand_id
1 'polypeptide(L)'
;MGLGEIVEEEEATPLISSPEPNLKKNRSVRTKVPEAELHVYKRGKGPIDVYKTCLGGWDQDQLEVREILDRYGFKSIYAFSPGSGRGVPIRFNQQNGRSLLTYSDGALIYIDGEPKV
;
A
#
# COMPACT_ATOMS: atom_id res chain seq x y z
N MET A 1 45.13 -48.83 -33.33
CA MET A 1 44.17 -48.63 -32.23
C MET A 1 44.99 -48.42 -30.96
N GLY A 2 45.10 -47.28 -30.29
CA GLY A 2 44.66 -45.89 -30.42
C GLY A 2 45.20 -45.26 -29.13
N LEU A 3 46.20 -44.39 -29.24
CA LEU A 3 46.87 -43.74 -28.10
C LEU A 3 45.96 -42.68 -27.50
N GLY A 4 45.98 -42.56 -26.17
CA GLY A 4 45.21 -41.57 -25.43
C GLY A 4 45.78 -40.16 -25.56
N GLU A 5 44.89 -39.18 -25.43
CA GLU A 5 45.22 -37.78 -25.19
C GLU A 5 44.12 -37.19 -24.30
N ILE A 6 44.56 -36.64 -23.17
CA ILE A 6 43.79 -35.82 -22.23
C ILE A 6 44.18 -34.36 -22.49
N VAL A 7 43.21 -33.46 -22.57
CA VAL A 7 43.42 -32.01 -22.41
C VAL A 7 42.29 -31.43 -21.56
N GLU A 8 42.68 -30.57 -20.63
CA GLU A 8 41.99 -29.98 -19.49
C GLU A 8 41.00 -28.84 -19.83
N GLU A 9 40.13 -28.58 -18.83
CA GLU A 9 39.53 -27.30 -18.38
C GLU A 9 39.03 -26.24 -19.37
N GLU A 10 37.75 -25.90 -19.27
CA GLU A 10 37.39 -24.57 -18.77
C GLU A 10 36.02 -24.60 -18.07
N GLU A 11 36.02 -24.13 -16.82
CA GLU A 11 34.83 -23.72 -16.09
C GLU A 11 34.09 -22.61 -16.84
N ALA A 12 32.79 -22.81 -17.07
CA ALA A 12 31.86 -21.70 -17.18
C ALA A 12 30.57 -22.10 -16.46
N THR A 13 30.56 -21.95 -15.13
CA THR A 13 29.33 -21.91 -14.36
C THR A 13 28.40 -20.87 -14.97
N PRO A 14 27.17 -21.19 -15.40
CA PRO A 14 26.21 -20.16 -15.68
C PRO A 14 25.86 -19.51 -14.34
N LEU A 15 26.20 -18.23 -14.21
CA LEU A 15 25.80 -17.38 -13.09
C LEU A 15 24.30 -17.59 -12.85
N ILE A 16 23.98 -18.13 -11.68
CA ILE A 16 22.63 -18.15 -11.13
C ILE A 16 22.19 -16.69 -11.10
N SER A 17 21.41 -16.29 -12.11
CA SER A 17 20.67 -15.04 -12.08
C SER A 17 19.69 -15.18 -10.94
N SER A 18 20.05 -14.60 -9.80
CA SER A 18 19.16 -14.40 -8.68
C SER A 18 17.84 -13.84 -9.23
N PRO A 19 16.70 -14.53 -9.09
CA PRO A 19 15.44 -13.87 -9.35
C PRO A 19 15.31 -12.82 -8.25
N GLU A 20 15.57 -11.57 -8.60
CA GLU A 20 14.99 -10.44 -7.87
C GLU A 20 13.52 -10.80 -7.64
N PRO A 21 12.97 -10.66 -6.42
CA PRO A 21 11.55 -10.87 -6.21
C PRO A 21 10.82 -9.74 -6.93
N ASN A 22 10.64 -9.94 -8.23
CA ASN A 22 9.75 -9.16 -9.05
C ASN A 22 8.36 -9.54 -8.55
N LEU A 23 7.91 -8.85 -7.50
CA LEU A 23 6.54 -8.81 -7.01
C LEU A 23 5.66 -8.13 -8.08
N LYS A 24 5.74 -8.60 -9.33
CA LYS A 24 4.64 -8.53 -10.27
C LYS A 24 3.55 -9.37 -9.62
N LYS A 25 2.70 -8.72 -8.82
CA LYS A 25 1.40 -9.27 -8.42
C LYS A 25 0.79 -9.79 -9.71
N ASN A 26 0.77 -11.12 -9.87
CA ASN A 26 0.07 -11.77 -10.96
C ASN A 26 -1.36 -11.24 -10.89
N ARG A 27 -1.71 -10.32 -11.81
CA ARG A 27 -3.02 -9.70 -11.88
C ARG A 27 -4.01 -10.77 -12.35
N SER A 28 -4.41 -11.65 -11.43
CA SER A 28 -5.67 -12.36 -11.58
C SER A 28 -6.76 -11.31 -11.53
N VAL A 29 -7.68 -11.31 -12.50
CA VAL A 29 -8.90 -10.52 -12.43
C VAL A 29 -9.61 -10.88 -11.12
N ARG A 30 -9.47 -10.03 -10.10
CA ARG A 30 -10.26 -10.16 -8.88
C ARG A 30 -11.63 -9.62 -9.19
N THR A 31 -12.65 -10.45 -9.05
CA THR A 31 -14.06 -10.06 -9.22
C THR A 31 -14.55 -9.18 -8.07
N LYS A 32 -13.84 -9.18 -6.95
CA LYS A 32 -14.11 -8.35 -5.77
C LYS A 32 -13.13 -7.18 -5.70
N VAL A 33 -13.68 -5.97 -5.53
CA VAL A 33 -12.90 -4.76 -5.24
C VAL A 33 -12.34 -4.87 -3.81
N PRO A 34 -11.02 -4.68 -3.60
CA PRO A 34 -10.42 -4.60 -2.27
C PRO A 34 -11.03 -3.50 -1.41
N GLU A 35 -11.19 -3.77 -0.12
CA GLU A 35 -11.78 -2.85 0.86
C GLU A 35 -10.84 -2.64 2.05
N ALA A 36 -10.96 -1.50 2.73
CA ALA A 36 -10.32 -1.24 4.01
C ALA A 36 -11.36 -0.72 5.01
N GLU A 37 -11.14 -0.99 6.29
CA GLU A 37 -11.95 -0.42 7.37
C GLU A 37 -11.25 0.82 7.92
N LEU A 38 -11.96 1.94 7.90
CA LEU A 38 -11.46 3.24 8.32
C LEU A 38 -12.06 3.59 9.68
N HIS A 39 -11.20 3.85 10.67
CA HIS A 39 -11.58 4.34 11.99
C HIS A 39 -11.20 5.81 12.07
N VAL A 40 -12.20 6.68 12.09
CA VAL A 40 -12.02 8.13 11.95
C VAL A 40 -12.06 8.80 13.31
N TYR A 41 -11.03 9.59 13.62
CA TYR A 41 -10.91 10.41 14.82
C TYR A 41 -10.81 11.89 14.42
N LYS A 42 -11.10 12.78 15.36
CA LYS A 42 -11.01 14.23 15.19
C LYS A 42 -10.24 14.85 16.35
N ARG A 43 -8.99 15.24 16.10
CA ARG A 43 -8.04 15.76 17.10
C ARG A 43 -7.93 14.81 18.31
N GLY A 44 -7.74 13.51 18.05
CA GLY A 44 -7.65 12.46 19.05
C GLY A 44 -8.97 12.10 19.74
N LYS A 45 -10.08 12.79 19.45
CA LYS A 45 -11.41 12.43 19.94
C LYS A 45 -12.07 11.48 18.96
N GLY A 46 -12.56 10.35 19.45
CA GLY A 46 -13.26 9.39 18.60
C GLY A 46 -13.15 7.95 19.11
N PRO A 47 -13.52 6.97 18.25
CA PRO A 47 -13.87 7.15 16.83
C PRO A 47 -15.18 7.93 16.65
N ILE A 48 -15.21 8.88 15.71
CA ILE A 48 -16.42 9.60 15.28
C ILE A 48 -17.18 8.83 14.20
N ASP A 49 -16.50 7.95 13.49
CA ASP A 49 -17.08 7.07 12.49
C ASP A 49 -16.18 5.83 12.28
N VAL A 50 -16.79 4.71 11.93
CA VAL A 50 -16.12 3.46 11.57
C VAL A 50 -16.85 2.84 10.39
N TYR A 51 -16.20 2.78 9.23
CA TYR A 51 -16.84 2.29 8.01
C TYR A 51 -15.86 1.61 7.06
N LYS A 52 -16.38 0.79 6.15
CA LYS A 52 -15.60 0.19 5.07
C LYS A 52 -15.57 1.10 3.85
N THR A 53 -14.39 1.24 3.26
CA THR A 53 -14.16 1.97 2.02
C THR A 53 -13.51 1.07 1.00
N CYS A 54 -13.95 1.16 -0.26
CA CYS A 54 -13.25 0.52 -1.37
C CYS A 54 -11.88 1.19 -1.58
N LEU A 55 -10.90 0.41 -2.01
CA LEU A 55 -9.60 0.90 -2.45
C LEU A 55 -9.66 1.18 -3.95
N GLY A 56 -9.29 2.40 -4.32
CA GLY A 56 -9.19 2.88 -5.69
C GLY A 56 -7.78 2.77 -6.26
N GLY A 57 -7.52 3.52 -7.31
CA GLY A 57 -6.25 3.46 -8.03
C GLY A 57 -6.20 2.34 -9.07
N TRP A 58 -5.19 2.38 -9.92
CA TRP A 58 -5.00 1.39 -11.00
C TRP A 58 -4.80 -0.02 -10.44
N ASP A 59 -4.09 -0.12 -9.31
CA ASP A 59 -3.81 -1.36 -8.60
C ASP A 59 -4.85 -1.71 -7.51
N GLN A 60 -5.92 -0.91 -7.38
CA GLN A 60 -6.98 -1.07 -6.37
C GLN A 60 -6.44 -1.16 -4.93
N ASP A 61 -5.48 -0.29 -4.61
CA ASP A 61 -4.80 -0.27 -3.32
C ASP A 61 -4.66 1.14 -2.73
N GLN A 62 -5.35 2.15 -3.26
CA GLN A 62 -5.26 3.53 -2.80
C GLN A 62 -6.53 4.00 -2.10
N LEU A 63 -6.41 4.77 -1.02
CA LEU A 63 -7.54 5.42 -0.37
C LEU A 63 -7.98 6.66 -1.14
N GLU A 64 -9.29 6.90 -1.18
CA GLU A 64 -9.90 8.12 -1.71
C GLU A 64 -9.84 9.26 -0.66
N VAL A 65 -8.62 9.78 -0.43
CA VAL A 65 -8.31 10.77 0.63
C VAL A 65 -9.12 12.06 0.49
N ARG A 66 -9.32 12.57 -0.73
CA ARG A 66 -10.10 13.79 -0.96
C ARG A 66 -11.54 13.63 -0.46
N GLU A 67 -12.18 12.50 -0.75
CA GLU A 67 -13.53 12.22 -0.30
C GLU A 67 -13.62 12.18 1.22
N ILE A 68 -12.65 11.55 1.89
CA ILE A 68 -12.55 11.53 3.35
C ILE A 68 -12.45 12.96 3.91
N LEU A 69 -11.58 13.79 3.33
CA LEU A 69 -11.40 15.18 3.77
C LEU A 69 -12.69 15.99 3.64
N ASP A 70 -13.41 15.84 2.53
CA ASP A 70 -14.62 16.60 2.28
C ASP A 70 -15.81 16.09 3.11
N ARG A 71 -15.94 14.77 3.29
CA ARG A 71 -16.98 14.13 4.11
C ARG A 71 -16.97 14.62 5.56
N TYR A 72 -15.79 14.76 6.17
CA TYR A 72 -15.66 15.15 7.58
C TYR A 72 -15.25 16.61 7.79
N GLY A 73 -15.08 17.38 6.70
CA GLY A 73 -14.63 18.77 6.78
C GLY A 73 -13.21 18.92 7.34
N PHE A 74 -12.33 17.98 7.01
CA PHE A 74 -10.93 17.99 7.43
C PHE A 74 -10.04 18.76 6.43
N LYS A 75 -9.03 19.45 6.96
CA LYS A 75 -7.95 20.08 6.21
C LYS A 75 -6.85 19.06 5.89
N SER A 76 -6.54 18.20 6.85
CA SER A 76 -5.50 17.17 6.75
C SER A 76 -5.91 15.94 7.57
N ILE A 77 -5.35 14.78 7.23
CA ILE A 77 -5.55 13.54 7.99
C ILE A 77 -4.19 12.87 8.23
N TYR A 78 -4.06 12.23 9.39
CA TYR A 78 -2.86 11.54 9.83
C TYR A 78 -3.21 10.09 10.14
N ALA A 79 -2.47 9.14 9.56
CA ALA A 79 -2.57 7.74 9.96
C ALA A 79 -1.83 7.54 11.27
N PHE A 80 -2.39 6.77 12.20
CA PHE A 80 -1.69 6.40 13.43
C PHE A 80 -1.90 4.92 13.74
N SER A 81 -1.09 4.38 14.64
CA SER A 81 -1.30 3.04 15.20
C SER A 81 -1.81 3.19 16.63
N PRO A 82 -2.96 2.58 17.00
CA PRO A 82 -3.43 2.61 18.38
C PRO A 82 -2.35 2.10 19.34
N GLY A 83 -2.14 2.81 20.45
CA GLY A 83 -1.05 2.53 21.39
C GLY A 83 0.32 3.14 21.01
N SER A 84 0.47 3.65 19.79
CA SER A 84 1.60 4.49 19.38
C SER A 84 1.18 5.96 19.31
N GLY A 85 1.93 6.84 19.96
CA GLY A 85 1.54 8.25 20.13
C GLY A 85 1.79 9.16 18.92
N ARG A 86 2.42 8.69 17.84
CA ARG A 86 2.75 9.53 16.68
C ARG A 86 1.97 9.11 15.45
N GLY A 87 1.11 10.00 14.98
CA GLY A 87 0.51 9.93 13.65
C GLY A 87 1.46 10.43 12.56
N VAL A 88 1.32 9.88 11.36
CA VAL A 88 2.03 10.30 10.13
C VAL A 88 1.04 10.88 9.13
N PRO A 89 1.36 11.99 8.44
CA PRO A 89 0.42 12.62 7.51
C PRO A 89 0.16 11.70 6.31
N ILE A 90 -1.12 11.47 5.98
CA ILE A 90 -1.48 10.76 4.75
C ILE A 90 -1.37 11.75 3.59
N ARG A 91 -0.29 11.60 2.82
CA ARG A 91 -0.09 12.35 1.59
C ARG A 91 -0.94 11.75 0.46
N PHE A 92 -1.40 12.61 -0.43
CA PHE A 92 -2.25 12.22 -1.54
C PHE A 92 -1.99 13.10 -2.76
N ASN A 93 -2.24 12.55 -3.95
CA ASN A 93 -2.12 13.28 -5.20
C ASN A 93 -3.27 14.29 -5.32
N GLN A 94 -2.93 15.58 -5.49
CA GLN A 94 -3.93 16.65 -5.49
C GLN A 94 -4.90 16.60 -6.69
N GLN A 95 -4.48 16.00 -7.81
CA GLN A 95 -5.28 15.92 -9.04
C GLN A 95 -6.38 14.88 -8.95
N ASN A 96 -6.10 13.69 -8.40
CA ASN A 96 -7.06 12.58 -8.33
C ASN A 96 -7.59 12.33 -6.91
N GLY A 97 -7.02 12.95 -5.88
CA GLY A 97 -7.48 12.80 -4.50
C GLY A 97 -7.03 11.54 -3.79
N ARG A 98 -6.18 10.70 -4.40
CA ARG A 98 -5.82 9.36 -3.87
C ARG A 98 -4.54 9.35 -3.07
N SER A 99 -4.49 8.50 -2.06
CA SER A 99 -3.31 8.31 -1.22
C SER A 99 -2.08 7.92 -2.05
N LEU A 100 -0.91 8.43 -1.65
CA LEU A 100 0.37 8.00 -2.22
C LEU A 100 0.78 6.62 -1.68
N LEU A 101 0.44 6.33 -0.43
CA LEU A 101 0.63 5.02 0.17
C LEU A 101 -0.47 4.06 -0.27
N THR A 102 -0.09 2.81 -0.41
CA THR A 102 -0.98 1.71 -0.77
C THR A 102 -1.42 0.93 0.46
N TYR A 103 -2.57 0.29 0.36
CA TYR A 103 -3.23 -0.45 1.41
C TYR A 103 -3.63 -1.84 0.90
N SER A 104 -3.66 -2.82 1.79
CA SER A 104 -4.12 -4.16 1.47
C SER A 104 -5.63 -4.28 1.64
N ASP A 105 -6.22 -5.25 0.93
CA ASP A 105 -7.58 -5.70 1.23
C ASP A 105 -7.69 -6.14 2.70
N GLY A 106 -8.75 -5.70 3.38
CA GLY A 106 -8.99 -5.91 4.81
C GLY A 106 -8.13 -5.06 5.74
N ALA A 107 -7.41 -4.04 5.24
CA ALA A 107 -6.60 -3.18 6.10
C ALA A 107 -7.46 -2.44 7.15
N LEU A 108 -6.99 -2.41 8.39
CA LEU A 108 -7.54 -1.57 9.46
C LEU A 108 -6.73 -0.28 9.53
N ILE A 109 -7.38 0.85 9.27
CA ILE A 109 -6.70 2.13 9.09
C ILE A 109 -7.30 3.13 10.08
N TYR A 110 -6.47 3.58 11.02
CA TYR A 110 -6.85 4.59 12.00
C TYR A 110 -6.36 5.94 11.53
N ILE A 111 -7.28 6.89 11.39
CA ILE A 111 -6.97 8.25 10.96
C ILE A 111 -7.39 9.27 12.00
N ASP A 112 -6.58 10.30 12.20
CA ASP A 112 -6.94 11.49 12.97
C ASP A 112 -7.02 12.69 12.04
N GLY A 113 -8.19 13.33 12.00
CA GLY A 113 -8.47 14.48 11.15
C GLY A 113 -8.25 15.81 11.84
N GLU A 114 -7.51 16.69 11.18
CA GLU A 114 -7.42 18.09 11.54
C GLU A 114 -8.54 18.87 10.82
N PRO A 115 -9.49 19.49 11.53
CA PRO A 115 -10.59 20.25 10.93
C PRO A 115 -10.11 21.47 10.14
N LYS A 116 -10.92 21.92 9.16
CA LYS A 116 -10.66 23.17 8.40
C LYS A 116 -10.80 24.47 9.24
N VAL A 117 -11.27 24.37 10.50
CA VAL A 117 -11.58 25.47 11.44
C VAL A 117 -10.37 25.94 12.24
#